data_AF-A0A960F0G2-F1
#
_entry.id   AF-A0A960F0G2-F1
#
_cell.length_a   1.000
_cell.length_b   1.000
_cell.length_c   1.000
_cell.angle_alpha   90.00
_cell.angle_beta   90.00
_cell.angle_gamma   90.00
#
_symmetry.space_group_name_H-M   'P 1'
#
loop_
_entity.id
_entity.type
_entity.pdbx_description
1 polymer ?
#
loop_
_entity_poly.entity_id
_entity_poly.type
_entity_poly.pdbx_seq_one_letter_code
_entity_poly.pdbx_strand_id
1 'polypeptide(L)'
;MERTADGIVLNLQQEERDLLIRLLHELRGLLLADDPATAPLLRRLFPPAYLNVEDAEAESDYQRFMREDLVASKLEAIEAVEGAVGSGGPMSEGAVMGLMQALNAVRLVLGTLLDVGEEHDPSAVRDDDPMVGEHQLYSFLSWLLEHLVRATMG
;
A
#
# COMPACT_ATOMS: atom_id res chain seq x y z
N MET A 1 5.95 -1.75 -18.55
CA MET A 1 4.93 -0.72 -18.76
C MET A 1 5.06 -0.19 -20.17
N GLU A 2 3.96 0.02 -20.86
CA GLU A 2 3.91 0.61 -22.19
C GLU A 2 2.84 1.71 -22.21
N ARG A 3 3.16 2.88 -22.76
CA ARG A 3 2.17 3.93 -23.03
C ARG A 3 1.53 3.66 -24.39
N THR A 4 0.21 3.58 -24.43
CA THR A 4 -0.60 3.40 -25.63
C THR A 4 -1.52 4.61 -25.83
N ALA A 5 -2.24 4.65 -26.96
CA ALA A 5 -3.23 5.70 -27.20
C ALA A 5 -4.39 5.68 -26.18
N ASP A 6 -4.68 4.51 -25.60
CA ASP A 6 -5.81 4.27 -24.70
C ASP A 6 -5.42 4.34 -23.21
N GLY A 7 -4.12 4.47 -22.89
CA GLY A 7 -3.63 4.59 -21.52
C GLY A 7 -2.27 3.93 -21.30
N ILE A 8 -2.04 3.48 -20.08
CA ILE A 8 -0.82 2.82 -19.62
C ILE A 8 -1.09 1.33 -19.43
N VAL A 9 -0.38 0.48 -20.15
CA VAL A 9 -0.46 -0.97 -19.98
C VAL A 9 0.64 -1.44 -19.03
N LEU A 10 0.22 -2.14 -17.96
CA LEU A 10 1.13 -2.84 -17.06
C LEU A 10 1.33 -4.27 -17.57
N ASN A 11 2.55 -4.62 -17.93
CA ASN A 11 2.91 -5.94 -18.43
C ASN A 11 3.06 -6.92 -17.26
N LEU A 12 1.95 -7.23 -16.60
CA LEU A 12 1.87 -8.19 -15.50
C LEU A 12 1.45 -9.56 -16.04
N GLN A 13 2.08 -10.61 -15.52
CA GLN A 13 1.62 -11.99 -15.69
C GLN A 13 0.32 -12.21 -14.90
N GLN A 14 -0.36 -13.33 -15.15
CA GLN A 14 -1.62 -13.62 -14.45
C GLN A 14 -1.39 -13.81 -12.95
N GLU A 15 -0.32 -14.50 -12.58
CA GLU A 15 0.08 -14.77 -11.21
C GLU A 15 0.41 -13.48 -10.45
N GLU A 16 1.03 -12.51 -11.12
CA GLU A 16 1.33 -11.20 -10.54
C GLU A 16 0.05 -10.40 -10.31
N ARG A 17 -0.89 -10.39 -11.27
CA ARG A 17 -2.20 -9.76 -11.08
C ARG A 17 -2.97 -10.38 -9.91
N ASP A 18 -3.00 -11.71 -9.85
CA ASP A 18 -3.68 -12.44 -8.78
C ASP A 18 -3.04 -12.17 -7.41
N LEU A 19 -1.71 -12.04 -7.34
CA LEU A 19 -1.01 -11.61 -6.15
C LEU A 19 -1.43 -10.19 -5.74
N LEU A 20 -1.41 -9.23 -6.66
CA LEU A 20 -1.80 -7.85 -6.34
C LEU A 20 -3.24 -7.77 -5.84
N ILE A 21 -4.18 -8.43 -6.52
CA ILE A 21 -5.58 -8.48 -6.10
C ILE A 21 -5.74 -9.10 -4.71
N ARG A 22 -4.99 -10.18 -4.40
CA ARG A 22 -5.01 -10.78 -3.07
C ARG A 22 -4.54 -9.81 -1.98
N LEU A 23 -3.44 -9.11 -2.22
CA LEU A 23 -2.89 -8.14 -1.26
C LEU A 23 -3.84 -6.97 -1.03
N LEU A 24 -4.56 -6.53 -2.08
CA LEU A 24 -5.57 -5.49 -1.99
C LEU A 24 -6.79 -5.95 -1.16
N HIS A 25 -7.25 -7.18 -1.37
CA HIS A 25 -8.29 -7.79 -0.53
C HIS A 25 -7.86 -7.91 0.94
N GLU A 26 -6.62 -8.32 1.21
CA GLU A 26 -6.09 -8.41 2.58
C GLU A 26 -6.04 -7.03 3.25
N LEU A 27 -5.56 -6.00 2.53
CA LEU A 27 -5.57 -4.62 3.03
C LEU A 27 -7.00 -4.12 3.28
N ARG A 28 -7.94 -4.42 2.38
CA ARG A 28 -9.36 -4.10 2.56
C ARG A 28 -9.92 -4.76 3.82
N GLY A 29 -9.61 -6.04 4.03
CA GLY A 29 -10.01 -6.78 5.23
C GLY A 29 -9.46 -6.15 6.50
N LEU A 30 -8.18 -5.76 6.50
CA LEU A 30 -7.53 -5.10 7.63
C LEU A 30 -8.16 -3.74 7.97
N LEU A 31 -8.51 -2.96 6.94
CA LEU A 31 -9.18 -1.66 7.11
C LEU A 31 -10.61 -1.79 7.68
N LEU A 32 -11.32 -2.87 7.34
CA LEU A 32 -12.70 -3.12 7.77
C LEU A 32 -12.82 -3.84 9.12
N ALA A 33 -11.76 -4.53 9.57
CA ALA A 33 -11.81 -5.36 10.77
C ALA A 33 -12.06 -4.55 12.05
N ASP A 34 -11.63 -3.28 12.08
CA ASP A 34 -11.66 -2.40 13.26
C ASP A 34 -11.19 -3.11 14.54
N ASP A 35 -10.15 -3.93 14.42
CA ASP A 35 -9.63 -4.76 15.50
C ASP A 35 -8.47 -4.05 16.22
N PRO A 36 -8.59 -3.73 17.53
CA PRO A 36 -7.52 -3.13 18.32
C PRO A 36 -6.19 -3.90 18.28
N ALA A 37 -6.22 -5.23 18.08
CA ALA A 37 -5.01 -6.04 17.98
C ALA A 37 -4.21 -5.78 16.69
N THR A 38 -4.89 -5.35 15.61
CA THR A 38 -4.27 -5.09 14.32
C THR A 38 -4.12 -3.60 14.00
N ALA A 39 -4.78 -2.73 14.77
CA ALA A 39 -4.68 -1.27 14.66
C ALA A 39 -3.24 -0.72 14.60
N PRO A 40 -2.24 -1.26 15.36
CA PRO A 40 -0.85 -0.81 15.24
C PRO A 40 -0.24 -0.98 13.85
N LEU A 41 -0.66 -2.00 13.08
CA LEU A 41 -0.18 -2.26 11.72
C LEU A 41 -0.59 -1.15 10.74
N LEU A 42 -1.74 -0.51 11.00
CA LEU A 42 -2.29 0.56 10.17
C LEU A 42 -1.71 1.94 10.50
N ARG A 43 -0.87 2.07 11.55
CA ARG A 43 -0.40 3.38 12.04
C ARG A 43 0.22 4.25 10.95
N ARG A 44 1.00 3.64 10.04
CA ARG A 44 1.69 4.35 8.96
C ARG A 44 0.76 4.78 7.83
N LEU A 45 -0.46 4.25 7.76
CA LEU A 45 -1.47 4.64 6.77
C LEU A 45 -2.26 5.89 7.17
N PHE A 46 -2.25 6.21 8.46
CA PHE A 46 -2.96 7.33 9.07
C PHE A 46 -1.96 8.12 9.93
N PRO A 47 -0.98 8.80 9.31
CA PRO A 47 0.01 9.57 10.06
C PRO A 47 -0.67 10.69 10.85
N PRO A 48 -0.06 11.14 11.96
CA PRO A 48 -0.59 12.27 12.71
C PRO A 48 -0.60 13.54 11.87
N ALA A 49 -1.63 14.36 12.04
CA ALA A 49 -1.73 15.68 11.40
C ALA A 49 -0.90 16.72 12.17
N TYR A 50 -0.76 16.54 13.48
CA TYR A 50 0.02 17.40 14.36
C TYR A 50 1.20 16.62 14.96
N LEU A 51 2.41 17.14 14.77
CA LEU A 51 3.65 16.48 15.21
C LEU A 51 4.15 16.95 16.58
N ASN A 52 3.61 18.05 17.10
CA ASN A 52 4.03 18.61 18.38
C ASN A 52 3.23 17.99 19.53
N VAL A 53 3.91 17.70 20.64
CA VAL A 53 3.28 17.12 21.84
C VAL A 53 2.23 18.06 22.46
N GLU A 54 2.39 19.37 22.30
CA GLU A 54 1.44 20.39 22.79
C GLU A 54 0.10 20.39 22.03
N ASP A 55 0.05 19.81 20.82
CA ASP A 55 -1.15 19.72 19.99
C ASP A 55 -1.90 18.38 20.17
N ALA A 56 -1.62 17.63 21.24
CA ALA A 56 -2.16 16.27 21.44
C ALA A 56 -3.71 16.21 21.46
N GLU A 57 -4.37 17.24 22.00
CA GLU A 57 -5.84 17.32 21.98
C GLU A 57 -6.37 17.54 20.56
N ALA A 58 -5.74 18.44 19.80
CA ALA A 58 -6.09 18.70 18.40
C ALA A 58 -5.85 17.47 17.51
N GLU A 59 -4.78 16.71 17.76
CA GLU A 59 -4.51 15.44 17.08
C GLU A 59 -5.57 14.39 17.39
N SER A 60 -5.97 14.25 18.65
CA SER A 60 -7.02 13.32 19.06
C SER A 60 -8.35 13.65 18.38
N ASP A 61 -8.73 14.93 18.32
CA ASP A 61 -9.93 15.38 17.64
C ASP A 61 -9.84 15.15 16.12
N TYR A 62 -8.70 15.46 15.51
CA TYR A 62 -8.46 15.20 14.09
C TYR A 62 -8.65 13.72 13.74
N GLN A 63 -8.01 12.81 14.49
CA GLN A 63 -8.16 11.38 14.26
C GLN A 63 -9.61 10.95 14.44
N ARG A 64 -10.28 11.42 15.50
CA ARG A 64 -11.68 11.09 15.76
C ARG A 64 -12.61 11.50 14.62
N PHE A 65 -12.41 12.67 14.02
CA PHE A 65 -13.28 13.16 12.96
C PHE A 65 -12.93 12.64 11.57
N MET A 66 -11.64 12.42 11.28
CA MET A 66 -11.19 12.11 9.92
C MET A 66 -11.02 10.62 9.65
N ARG A 67 -10.91 9.77 10.69
CA ARG A 67 -10.54 8.36 10.51
C ARG A 67 -11.49 7.62 9.58
N GLU A 68 -12.80 7.77 9.76
CA GLU A 68 -13.82 7.08 8.96
C GLU A 68 -13.74 7.52 7.48
N ASP A 69 -13.66 8.82 7.21
CA ASP A 69 -13.54 9.37 5.86
C ASP A 69 -12.24 8.91 5.17
N LEU A 70 -11.12 8.87 5.90
CA LEU A 70 -9.84 8.40 5.39
C LEU A 70 -9.88 6.89 5.08
N VAL A 71 -10.57 6.09 5.89
CA VAL A 71 -10.78 4.66 5.62
C VAL A 71 -11.65 4.50 4.38
N ALA A 72 -12.78 5.21 4.28
CA ALA A 72 -13.68 5.17 3.13
C ALA A 72 -12.95 5.51 1.82
N SER A 73 -12.16 6.60 1.83
CA SER A 73 -11.36 7.00 0.66
C SER A 73 -10.36 5.92 0.23
N LYS A 74 -9.70 5.24 1.18
CA LYS A 74 -8.79 4.12 0.85
C LYS A 74 -9.54 2.93 0.28
N LEU A 75 -10.72 2.59 0.80
CA LEU A 75 -11.54 1.49 0.32
C LEU A 75 -12.01 1.72 -1.12
N GLU A 76 -12.46 2.93 -1.44
CA GLU A 76 -12.83 3.33 -2.80
C GLU A 76 -11.63 3.26 -3.77
N ALA A 77 -10.46 3.72 -3.32
CA ALA A 77 -9.25 3.64 -4.11
C ALA A 77 -8.82 2.19 -4.37
N ILE A 78 -8.91 1.31 -3.37
CA ILE A 78 -8.62 -0.12 -3.52
C ILE A 78 -9.56 -0.75 -4.57
N GLU A 79 -10.86 -0.50 -4.48
CA GLU A 79 -11.85 -1.06 -5.41
C GLU A 79 -11.61 -0.60 -6.86
N ALA A 80 -11.29 0.69 -7.06
CA ALA A 80 -10.95 1.20 -8.38
C ALA A 80 -9.70 0.53 -8.96
N VAL A 81 -8.69 0.27 -8.13
CA VAL A 81 -7.44 -0.39 -8.54
C VAL A 81 -7.66 -1.87 -8.84
N GLU A 82 -8.44 -2.58 -8.03
CA GLU A 82 -8.80 -4.00 -8.28
C GLU A 82 -9.48 -4.16 -9.64
N GLY A 83 -10.44 -3.30 -9.96
CA GLY A 83 -11.10 -3.30 -11.27
C GLY A 83 -10.13 -3.04 -12.42
N ALA A 84 -9.22 -2.07 -12.26
CA ALA A 84 -8.25 -1.72 -13.28
C ALA A 84 -7.23 -2.85 -13.52
N VAL A 85 -6.64 -3.42 -12.46
CA VAL A 85 -5.69 -4.54 -12.53
C VAL A 85 -6.37 -5.79 -13.09
N GLY A 86 -7.59 -6.10 -12.65
CA GLY A 86 -8.36 -7.26 -13.09
C GLY A 86 -8.75 -7.22 -14.57
N SER A 87 -8.93 -6.02 -15.14
CA SER A 87 -9.24 -5.87 -16.57
C SER A 87 -8.09 -6.31 -17.49
N GLY A 88 -6.84 -6.23 -17.02
CA GLY A 88 -5.64 -6.48 -17.81
C GLY A 88 -5.42 -5.51 -18.98
N GLY A 89 -6.25 -4.47 -19.10
CA GLY A 89 -6.22 -3.50 -20.19
C GLY A 89 -5.43 -2.23 -19.87
N PRO A 90 -5.41 -1.26 -20.79
CA PRO A 90 -4.83 0.06 -20.56
C PRO A 90 -5.49 0.76 -19.37
N MET A 91 -4.67 1.32 -18.48
CA MET A 91 -5.09 2.09 -17.30
C MET A 91 -4.94 3.58 -17.55
N SER A 92 -5.83 4.40 -17.00
CA SER A 92 -5.61 5.85 -16.97
C SER A 92 -4.44 6.21 -16.04
N GLU A 93 -3.85 7.41 -16.21
CA GLU A 93 -2.80 7.89 -15.29
C GLU A 93 -3.30 7.94 -13.84
N GLY A 94 -4.57 8.33 -13.63
CA GLY A 94 -5.20 8.31 -12.31
C GLY A 94 -5.30 6.89 -11.73
N ALA A 95 -5.61 5.88 -12.55
CA ALA A 95 -5.65 4.49 -12.11
C ALA A 95 -4.26 3.95 -11.77
N VAL A 96 -3.21 4.35 -12.51
CA VAL A 96 -1.83 4.00 -12.18
C VAL A 96 -1.38 4.67 -10.88
N MET A 97 -1.77 5.93 -10.67
CA MET A 97 -1.52 6.65 -9.41
C MET A 97 -2.21 5.97 -8.23
N GLY A 98 -3.49 5.60 -8.38
CA GLY A 98 -4.22 4.84 -7.38
C GLY A 98 -3.56 3.51 -7.05
N LEU A 99 -3.08 2.78 -8.07
CA LEU A 99 -2.35 1.54 -7.88
C LEU A 99 -1.07 1.77 -7.06
N MET A 100 -0.27 2.79 -7.39
CA MET A 100 0.92 3.13 -6.61
C MET A 100 0.58 3.44 -5.15
N GLN A 101 -0.48 4.20 -4.90
CA GLN A 101 -0.93 4.52 -3.54
C GLN A 101 -1.36 3.27 -2.76
N ALA A 102 -2.12 2.37 -3.40
CA ALA A 102 -2.60 1.15 -2.79
C ALA A 102 -1.45 0.15 -2.49
N LEU A 103 -0.53 -0.04 -3.44
CA LEU A 103 0.67 -0.87 -3.23
C LEU A 103 1.58 -0.29 -2.14
N ASN A 104 1.72 1.04 -2.07
CA ASN A 104 2.44 1.68 -1.00
C ASN A 104 1.76 1.47 0.37
N ALA A 105 0.43 1.47 0.43
CA ALA A 105 -0.28 1.15 1.66
C ALA A 105 0.01 -0.28 2.14
N VAL A 106 -0.03 -1.28 1.25
CA VAL A 106 0.37 -2.66 1.59
C VAL A 106 1.81 -2.69 2.09
N ARG A 107 2.75 -2.04 1.39
CA ARG A 107 4.16 -1.96 1.80
C ARG A 107 4.33 -1.33 3.19
N LEU A 108 3.59 -0.29 3.52
CA LEU A 108 3.65 0.37 4.82
C LEU A 108 3.12 -0.51 5.96
N VAL A 109 2.07 -1.29 5.70
CA VAL A 109 1.55 -2.28 6.65
C VAL A 109 2.59 -3.37 6.91
N LEU A 110 3.14 -3.97 5.84
CA LEU A 110 4.19 -4.98 5.96
C LEU A 110 5.44 -4.42 6.66
N GLY A 111 5.86 -3.22 6.31
CA GLY A 111 7.00 -2.57 6.97
C GLY A 111 6.75 -2.28 8.45
N THR A 112 5.49 -2.13 8.88
CA THR A 112 5.15 -2.01 10.30
C THR A 112 5.16 -3.38 10.98
N LEU A 113 4.63 -4.41 10.31
CA LEU A 113 4.64 -5.79 10.80
C LEU A 113 6.07 -6.30 11.03
N LEU A 114 6.98 -5.98 10.10
CA LEU A 114 8.38 -6.39 10.10
C LEU A 114 9.30 -5.47 10.92
N ASP A 115 8.74 -4.42 11.53
CA ASP A 115 9.50 -3.33 12.19
C ASP A 115 10.63 -2.75 11.32
N VAL A 116 10.38 -2.63 10.01
CA VAL A 116 11.32 -2.05 9.05
C VAL A 116 11.34 -0.54 9.21
N GLY A 117 12.51 0.00 9.55
CA GLY A 117 12.83 1.42 9.64
C GLY A 117 13.94 1.85 8.67
N GLU A 118 14.49 3.05 8.86
CA GLU A 118 15.53 3.62 7.99
C GLU A 118 16.84 2.81 7.99
N GLU A 119 17.14 2.13 9.08
CA GLU A 119 18.35 1.31 9.26
C GLU A 119 18.20 -0.14 8.78
N HIS A 120 17.07 -0.48 8.15
CA HIS A 120 16.81 -1.86 7.71
C HIS A 120 17.74 -2.27 6.56
N ASP A 121 18.48 -3.36 6.77
CA ASP A 121 19.30 -4.00 5.75
C ASP A 121 18.63 -5.31 5.27
N PRO A 122 18.06 -5.33 4.05
CA PRO A 122 17.43 -6.54 3.50
C PRO A 122 18.41 -7.70 3.35
N SER A 123 19.72 -7.45 3.24
CA SER A 123 20.73 -8.49 3.10
C SER A 123 21.06 -9.19 4.42
N ALA A 124 20.62 -8.63 5.55
CA ALA A 124 20.78 -9.22 6.87
C ALA A 124 19.66 -10.22 7.23
N VAL A 125 18.59 -10.31 6.42
CA VAL A 125 17.50 -11.26 6.62
C VAL A 125 18.01 -12.67 6.34
N ARG A 126 17.85 -13.59 7.30
CA ARG A 126 18.29 -14.98 7.17
C ARG A 126 17.26 -15.82 6.42
N ASP A 127 17.72 -16.84 5.70
CA ASP A 127 16.84 -17.76 4.98
C ASP A 127 15.91 -18.58 5.91
N ASP A 128 16.28 -18.73 7.19
CA ASP A 128 15.50 -19.44 8.22
C ASP A 128 14.60 -18.51 9.06
N ASP A 129 14.50 -17.23 8.70
CA ASP A 129 13.61 -16.29 9.38
C ASP A 129 12.14 -16.72 9.20
N PRO A 130 11.35 -16.79 10.29
CA PRO A 130 9.94 -17.17 10.20
C PRO A 130 9.10 -16.23 9.31
N MET A 131 9.56 -15.00 9.10
CA MET A 131 8.93 -13.96 8.29
C MET A 131 9.68 -13.70 6.96
N VAL A 132 10.52 -14.64 6.51
CA VAL A 132 11.28 -14.48 5.26
C VAL A 132 10.38 -14.17 4.05
N GLY A 133 9.17 -14.74 4.01
CA GLY A 133 8.21 -14.50 2.94
C GLY A 133 7.70 -13.05 2.92
N GLU A 134 7.39 -12.50 4.08
CA GLU A 134 6.96 -11.12 4.27
C GLU A 134 8.10 -10.14 3.93
N HIS A 135 9.34 -10.45 4.29
CA HIS A 135 10.51 -9.68 3.87
C HIS A 135 10.67 -9.66 2.35
N GLN A 136 10.57 -10.84 1.69
CA GLN A 136 10.64 -10.93 0.23
C GLN A 136 9.52 -10.13 -0.44
N LEU A 137 8.30 -10.22 0.09
CA LEU A 137 7.16 -9.46 -0.39
C LEU A 137 7.36 -7.95 -0.22
N TYR A 138 7.86 -7.51 0.95
CA TYR A 138 8.18 -6.12 1.20
C TYR A 138 9.22 -5.59 0.20
N SER A 139 10.30 -6.34 -0.05
CA SER A 139 11.32 -5.99 -1.05
C SER A 139 10.75 -5.93 -2.47
N PHE A 140 9.92 -6.91 -2.85
CA PHE A 140 9.24 -6.92 -4.15
C PHE A 140 8.35 -5.69 -4.35
N LEU A 141 7.50 -5.36 -3.38
CA LEU A 141 6.62 -4.18 -3.46
C LEU A 141 7.42 -2.88 -3.53
N SER A 142 8.54 -2.81 -2.80
CA SER A 142 9.47 -1.67 -2.85
C SER A 142 10.04 -1.45 -4.24
N TRP A 143 10.55 -2.53 -4.85
CA TRP A 143 11.08 -2.52 -6.21
C TRP A 143 10.00 -2.18 -7.24
N LEU A 144 8.80 -2.76 -7.12
CA LEU A 144 7.69 -2.52 -8.03
C LEU A 144 7.23 -1.06 -8.00
N LEU A 145 7.09 -0.48 -6.80
CA LEU A 145 6.72 0.93 -6.62
C LEU A 145 7.76 1.86 -7.24
N GLU A 146 9.05 1.59 -7.02
CA GLU A 146 10.12 2.36 -7.65
C GLU A 146 10.02 2.32 -9.19
N HIS A 147 9.73 1.15 -9.76
CA HIS A 147 9.54 0.99 -11.21
C HIS A 147 8.33 1.78 -11.72
N LEU A 148 7.19 1.73 -11.02
CA LEU A 148 5.99 2.47 -11.40
C LEU A 148 6.23 3.98 -11.35
N VAL A 149 6.86 4.48 -10.28
CA VAL A 149 7.18 5.91 -10.12
C VAL A 149 8.09 6.38 -11.25
N ARG A 150 9.20 5.67 -11.51
CA ARG A 150 10.12 5.98 -12.62
C ARG A 150 9.40 6.01 -13.97
N ALA A 151 8.48 5.08 -14.20
CA ALA A 151 7.76 4.99 -15.47
C ALA A 151 6.70 6.09 -15.66
N THR A 152 6.14 6.64 -14.58
CA THR A 152 5.21 7.78 -14.64
C THR A 152 5.90 9.15 -14.76
N MET A 153 7.16 9.26 -14.35
CA MET A 153 7.95 10.49 -14.48
C MET A 153 8.59 10.70 -15.87
N GLY A 154 8.46 9.70 -16.76
CA GLY A 154 8.86 9.76 -18.17
C GLY A 154 7.67 9.86 -19.12
#